data_AF-A0A8J3A4W8-F1
#
_entry.id   AF-A0A8J3A4W8-F1
#
_cell.length_a   1.000
_cell.length_b   1.000
_cell.length_c   1.000
_cell.angle_alpha   90.00
_cell.angle_beta   90.00
_cell.angle_gamma   90.00
#
_symmetry.space_group_name_H-M   'P 1'
#
loop_
_entity.id
_entity.type
_entity.pdbx_description
1 polymer ?
#
loop_
_entity_poly.entity_id
_entity_poly.type
_entity_poly.pdbx_seq_one_letter_code
_entity_poly.pdbx_strand_id
1 'polypeptide(L)'
;MKPKLRSGQLATSALGLTARNIPLIIRLFLFPALAVLAIEVIYLVTAFGDLWLAILQGDAGAIEAEAYGPSYYLADGARYVISMILFAPGTVRLSRIIAGDIEPPGGFWHFSFGAREWRYAIASVLVAAVSWIFFLALPGGLSEFVFGNFMPDIYALLGIPEGMEVWIFLALLIGMVWLSVKLIPYLPMVAIENRLDIGRGLGLSFGNFWNIFGALILFGIILIGLYIALMIIVAIVIMIAAFIGIMVAGIEDSTHAAEVGTMIGFAIGFVAGYGFSAFSASATFVLAALVYLGIVRPTTEQDLIDKLDDTPINPEDEPDPDGQDSTKKPESEAGQVKANDAAPQ
;
A
#
# COMPACT_ATOMS: atom_id res chain seq x y z
N MET A 1 -22.75 7.67 -23.32
CA MET A 1 -22.98 7.60 -21.86
C MET A 1 -21.68 7.18 -21.19
N LYS A 2 -21.28 7.82 -20.09
CA LYS A 2 -20.10 7.34 -19.32
C LYS A 2 -20.49 6.05 -18.58
N PRO A 3 -19.63 5.01 -18.57
CA PRO A 3 -19.86 3.81 -17.78
C PRO A 3 -20.01 4.20 -16.30
N LYS A 4 -21.03 3.64 -15.63
CA LYS A 4 -21.25 3.86 -14.19
C LYS A 4 -20.54 2.77 -13.43
N LEU A 5 -19.58 3.16 -12.59
CA LEU A 5 -18.94 2.26 -11.64
C LEU A 5 -19.95 1.73 -10.62
N ARG A 6 -19.89 0.44 -10.31
CA ARG A 6 -20.70 -0.19 -9.26
C ARG A 6 -19.87 -0.34 -8.00
N SER A 7 -20.13 0.51 -7.00
CA SER A 7 -19.31 0.65 -5.80
C SER A 7 -19.10 -0.66 -5.03
N GLY A 8 -20.18 -1.42 -4.83
CA GLY A 8 -20.12 -2.69 -4.10
C GLY A 8 -19.25 -3.74 -4.79
N GLN A 9 -19.35 -3.85 -6.12
CA GLN A 9 -18.56 -4.81 -6.90
C GLN A 9 -17.08 -4.44 -6.88
N LEU A 10 -16.73 -3.17 -7.11
CA LEU A 10 -15.33 -2.71 -7.06
C LEU A 10 -14.64 -3.05 -5.73
N ALA A 11 -15.32 -2.82 -4.61
CA ALA A 11 -14.78 -3.12 -3.28
C ALA A 11 -14.55 -4.63 -3.08
N THR A 12 -15.53 -5.46 -3.43
CA THR A 12 -15.41 -6.92 -3.31
C THR A 12 -14.40 -7.52 -4.29
N SER A 13 -14.37 -7.02 -5.53
CA SER A 13 -13.44 -7.44 -6.58
C SER A 13 -12.00 -7.10 -6.18
N ALA A 14 -11.75 -5.91 -5.61
CA ALA A 14 -10.42 -5.54 -5.13
C ALA A 14 -9.92 -6.50 -4.04
N LEU A 15 -10.76 -6.81 -3.04
CA LEU A 15 -10.41 -7.75 -1.98
C LEU A 15 -10.23 -9.18 -2.49
N GLY A 16 -11.14 -9.64 -3.36
CA GLY A 16 -11.09 -10.97 -3.97
C GLY A 16 -9.83 -11.17 -4.81
N LEU A 17 -9.50 -10.21 -5.68
CA LEU A 17 -8.27 -10.23 -6.47
C LEU A 17 -7.04 -10.20 -5.58
N THR A 18 -7.02 -9.38 -4.54
CA THR A 18 -5.89 -9.33 -3.59
C THR A 18 -5.70 -10.68 -2.89
N ALA A 19 -6.79 -11.27 -2.39
CA ALA A 19 -6.74 -12.56 -1.70
C ALA A 19 -6.28 -13.71 -2.61
N ARG A 20 -6.74 -13.75 -3.87
CA ARG A 20 -6.32 -14.75 -4.85
C ARG A 20 -4.87 -14.59 -5.30
N ASN A 21 -4.36 -13.35 -5.29
CA ASN A 21 -3.02 -13.01 -5.76
C ASN A 21 -2.02 -12.76 -4.62
N ILE A 22 -2.25 -13.28 -3.41
CA ILE A 22 -1.31 -13.18 -2.29
C ILE A 22 0.12 -13.60 -2.70
N PRO A 23 0.35 -14.72 -3.40
CA PRO A 23 1.70 -15.11 -3.82
C PRO A 23 2.36 -14.06 -4.72
N LEU A 24 1.63 -13.53 -5.70
CA LEU A 24 2.14 -12.47 -6.59
C LEU A 24 2.45 -11.19 -5.80
N ILE A 25 1.56 -10.77 -4.90
CA ILE A 25 1.74 -9.60 -4.04
C ILE A 25 3.01 -9.77 -3.19
N ILE A 26 3.18 -10.93 -2.55
CA ILE A 26 4.40 -11.24 -1.79
C ILE A 26 5.62 -11.11 -2.71
N ARG A 27 5.63 -11.72 -3.90
CA ARG A 27 6.76 -11.64 -4.84
C ARG A 27 7.11 -10.20 -5.24
N LEU A 28 6.10 -9.34 -5.44
CA LEU A 28 6.29 -7.94 -5.85
C LEU A 28 6.73 -7.03 -4.71
N PHE A 29 6.33 -7.33 -3.47
CA PHE A 29 6.54 -6.45 -2.32
C PHE A 29 7.50 -7.00 -1.26
N LEU A 30 8.00 -8.24 -1.40
CA LEU A 30 8.91 -8.85 -0.42
C LEU A 30 10.19 -8.04 -0.28
N PHE A 31 10.87 -7.73 -1.40
CA PHE A 31 12.10 -6.93 -1.35
C PHE A 31 11.90 -5.54 -0.71
N PRO A 32 10.95 -4.70 -1.16
CA PRO A 32 10.76 -3.40 -0.54
C PRO A 32 10.26 -3.49 0.91
N ALA A 33 9.46 -4.51 1.26
CA ALA A 33 9.07 -4.75 2.64
C ALA A 33 10.27 -5.09 3.55
N LEU A 34 11.18 -5.95 3.07
CA LEU A 34 12.41 -6.27 3.81
C LEU A 34 13.36 -5.07 3.91
N ALA A 35 13.46 -4.26 2.85
CA ALA A 35 14.27 -3.05 2.85
C ALA A 35 13.71 -2.01 3.83
N VAL A 36 12.40 -1.77 3.83
CA VAL A 36 11.75 -0.89 4.81
C VAL A 36 11.90 -1.45 6.21
N LEU A 37 11.67 -2.75 6.42
CA LEU A 37 11.88 -3.38 7.72
C LEU A 37 13.32 -3.21 8.23
N ALA A 38 14.33 -3.33 7.37
CA ALA A 38 15.72 -3.07 7.73
C ALA A 38 15.93 -1.60 8.14
N ILE A 39 15.31 -0.66 7.42
CA ILE A 39 15.32 0.77 7.78
C ILE A 39 14.61 0.99 9.12
N GLU A 40 13.46 0.36 9.37
CA GLU A 40 12.75 0.42 10.65
C GLU A 40 13.62 -0.09 11.79
N VAL A 41 14.29 -1.22 11.59
CA VAL A 41 15.17 -1.80 12.62
C VAL A 41 16.36 -0.88 12.89
N ILE A 42 17.00 -0.34 11.85
CA ILE A 42 18.10 0.63 12.03
C ILE A 42 17.59 1.88 12.75
N TYR A 43 16.44 2.41 12.33
CA TYR A 43 15.83 3.58 12.96
C TYR A 43 15.49 3.31 14.42
N LEU A 44 14.87 2.17 14.72
CA LEU A 44 14.52 1.79 16.09
C LEU A 44 15.78 1.60 16.94
N VAL A 45 16.81 0.94 16.43
CA VAL A 45 18.08 0.76 17.16
C VAL A 45 18.81 2.09 17.39
N THR A 46 18.78 3.01 16.42
CA THR A 46 19.53 4.27 16.50
C THR A 46 18.77 5.37 17.24
N ALA A 47 17.47 5.53 16.98
CA ALA A 47 16.63 6.53 17.61
C ALA A 47 16.14 6.11 19.00
N PHE A 48 15.92 4.81 19.23
CA PHE A 48 15.51 4.31 20.54
C PHE A 48 16.65 3.64 21.31
N GLY A 49 17.86 3.49 20.76
CA GLY A 49 19.00 2.93 21.49
C GLY A 49 19.31 3.72 22.76
N ASP A 50 19.39 5.04 22.62
CA ASP A 50 19.60 5.97 23.74
C ASP A 50 18.37 6.04 24.66
N LEU A 51 17.15 5.93 24.10
CA LEU A 51 15.91 5.84 24.88
C LEU A 51 15.85 4.57 25.73
N TRP A 52 16.21 3.42 25.16
CA TRP A 52 16.28 2.14 25.85
C TRP A 52 17.32 2.18 26.96
N LEU A 53 18.49 2.79 26.70
CA LEU A 53 19.51 3.03 27.72
C LEU A 53 19.00 3.96 28.83
N ALA A 54 18.28 5.03 28.49
CA ALA A 54 17.68 5.95 29.47
C ALA A 54 16.57 5.27 30.30
N ILE A 55 15.71 4.45 29.69
CA ILE A 55 14.70 3.63 30.37
C ILE A 55 15.38 2.65 31.34
N LEU A 56 16.44 1.97 30.90
CA LEU A 56 17.21 1.04 31.74
C LEU A 56 17.94 1.76 32.88
N GLN A 57 18.27 3.04 32.70
CA GLN A 57 18.92 3.89 33.70
C GLN A 57 17.92 4.65 34.59
N GLY A 58 16.61 4.57 34.32
CA GLY A 58 15.55 5.24 35.08
C GLY A 58 15.43 6.75 34.83
N ASP A 59 15.99 7.27 33.73
CA ASP A 59 15.94 8.70 33.41
C ASP A 59 14.70 9.04 32.56
N ALA A 60 13.57 9.24 33.23
CA ALA A 60 12.30 9.55 32.58
C ALA A 60 12.27 10.93 31.87
N GLY A 61 13.17 11.86 32.24
CA GLY A 61 13.19 13.22 31.69
C GLY A 61 13.81 13.32 30.30
N ALA A 62 14.77 12.45 29.98
CA ALA A 62 15.36 12.35 28.64
C ALA A 62 14.37 11.78 27.60
N ILE A 63 13.40 10.98 28.06
CA ILE A 63 12.45 10.25 27.20
C ILE A 63 11.47 11.18 26.48
N GLU A 64 10.97 12.22 27.16
CA GLU A 64 9.96 13.12 26.59
C GLU A 64 10.55 14.16 25.62
N ALA A 65 11.79 14.62 25.85
CA ALA A 65 12.42 15.66 25.03
C ALA A 65 12.93 15.16 23.67
N GLU A 66 13.33 13.89 23.59
CA GLU A 66 13.90 13.30 22.38
C GLU A 66 12.84 12.62 21.48
N ALA A 67 11.79 12.05 22.07
CA ALA A 67 10.78 11.27 21.36
C ALA A 67 9.89 12.07 20.37
N TYR A 68 9.83 13.41 20.50
CA TYR A 68 8.94 14.26 19.69
C TYR A 68 9.61 15.51 19.12
N GLY A 69 10.94 15.53 19.01
CA GLY A 69 11.69 16.65 18.45
C GLY A 69 11.53 16.80 16.92
N PRO A 70 11.89 17.96 16.32
CA PRO A 70 11.85 18.16 14.87
C PRO A 70 12.64 17.13 14.05
N SER A 71 13.74 16.61 14.62
CA SER A 71 14.55 15.53 14.02
C SER A 71 13.76 14.23 13.87
N TYR A 72 12.89 13.89 14.83
CA TYR A 72 12.01 12.71 14.76
C TYR A 72 11.05 12.83 13.58
N TYR A 73 10.35 13.97 13.44
CA TYR A 73 9.42 14.19 12.34
C TYR A 73 10.10 14.21 10.96
N LEU A 74 11.32 14.75 10.87
CA LEU A 74 12.11 14.72 9.64
C LEU A 74 12.55 13.29 9.30
N ALA A 75 13.00 12.52 10.28
CA ALA A 75 13.38 11.13 10.08
C ALA A 75 12.18 10.27 9.68
N ASP A 76 11.02 10.46 10.33
CA ASP A 76 9.78 9.77 10.00
C ASP A 76 9.27 10.14 8.60
N GLY A 77 9.30 11.43 8.25
CA GLY A 77 8.98 11.89 6.90
C GLY A 77 9.92 11.32 5.84
N ALA A 78 11.23 11.28 6.11
CA ALA A 78 12.21 10.69 5.20
C ALA A 78 11.98 9.17 5.03
N ARG A 79 11.73 8.45 6.13
CA ARG A 79 11.37 7.02 6.15
C ARG A 79 10.14 6.76 5.29
N TYR A 80 9.11 7.60 5.40
CA TYR A 80 7.89 7.47 4.61
C TYR A 80 8.16 7.69 3.10
N VAL A 81 8.93 8.72 2.75
CA VAL A 81 9.34 9.00 1.37
C VAL A 81 10.16 7.84 0.79
N ILE A 82 11.14 7.32 1.53
CA ILE A 82 11.95 6.18 1.10
C ILE A 82 11.06 4.95 0.88
N SER A 83 10.10 4.70 1.75
CA SER A 83 9.13 3.61 1.59
C SER A 83 8.34 3.76 0.27
N MET A 84 7.87 4.97 -0.06
CA MET A 84 7.17 5.20 -1.33
C MET A 84 8.03 4.94 -2.56
N ILE A 85 9.32 5.30 -2.50
CA ILE A 85 10.28 5.00 -3.56
C ILE A 85 10.46 3.49 -3.68
N LEU A 86 10.74 2.80 -2.57
CA LEU A 86 10.99 1.36 -2.56
C LEU A 86 9.79 0.55 -3.07
N PHE A 87 8.57 0.93 -2.70
CA PHE A 87 7.34 0.22 -3.11
C PHE A 87 6.89 0.56 -4.53
N ALA A 88 7.40 1.62 -5.16
CA ALA A 88 6.98 2.06 -6.50
C ALA A 88 7.06 0.98 -7.59
N PRO A 89 8.15 0.19 -7.73
CA PRO A 89 8.23 -0.90 -8.71
C PRO A 89 7.12 -1.92 -8.57
N GLY A 90 6.87 -2.38 -7.34
CA GLY A 90 5.84 -3.37 -7.04
C GLY A 90 4.45 -2.85 -7.41
N THR A 91 4.13 -1.60 -7.03
CA THR A 91 2.83 -1.02 -7.30
C THR A 91 2.62 -0.70 -8.78
N VAL A 92 3.65 -0.23 -9.49
CA VAL A 92 3.59 0.00 -10.93
C VAL A 92 3.37 -1.32 -11.67
N ARG A 93 4.16 -2.36 -11.33
CA ARG A 93 4.04 -3.68 -11.95
C ARG A 93 2.66 -4.28 -11.68
N LEU A 94 2.19 -4.26 -10.43
CA LEU A 94 0.87 -4.76 -10.04
C LEU A 94 -0.25 -4.06 -10.84
N SER A 95 -0.21 -2.72 -10.92
CA SER A 95 -1.21 -1.94 -11.66
C SER A 95 -1.24 -2.30 -13.15
N ARG A 96 -0.07 -2.59 -13.75
CA ARG A 96 0.04 -3.00 -15.15
C ARG A 96 -0.39 -4.44 -15.41
N ILE A 97 -0.12 -5.35 -14.48
CA ILE A 97 -0.63 -6.73 -14.53
C ILE A 97 -2.16 -6.72 -14.48
N ILE A 98 -2.74 -5.97 -13.55
CA ILE A 98 -4.20 -5.79 -13.44
C ILE A 98 -4.79 -5.17 -14.72
N ALA A 99 -4.06 -4.25 -15.35
CA ALA A 99 -4.45 -3.66 -16.63
C ALA A 99 -4.33 -4.61 -17.83
N GLY A 100 -3.71 -5.79 -17.65
CA GLY A 100 -3.39 -6.73 -18.74
C GLY A 100 -2.30 -6.23 -19.69
N ASP A 101 -1.48 -5.26 -19.26
CA ASP A 101 -0.43 -4.67 -20.09
C ASP A 101 0.86 -5.50 -20.10
N ILE A 102 1.06 -6.35 -19.08
CA ILE A 102 2.24 -7.20 -18.90
C ILE A 102 1.87 -8.48 -18.14
N GLU A 103 2.66 -9.53 -18.33
CA GLU A 103 2.54 -10.78 -17.58
C GLU A 103 3.18 -10.70 -16.19
N PRO A 104 2.72 -11.54 -15.23
CA PRO A 104 3.39 -11.74 -13.96
C PRO A 104 4.86 -12.10 -14.16
N PRO A 105 5.79 -11.55 -13.35
CA PRO A 105 7.19 -11.93 -13.45
C PRO A 105 7.38 -13.39 -13.05
N GLY A 106 8.21 -14.12 -13.81
CA GLY A 106 8.73 -15.42 -13.40
C GLY A 106 9.72 -15.30 -12.23
N GLY A 107 9.86 -16.38 -11.45
CA GLY A 107 10.80 -16.46 -10.32
C GLY A 107 10.25 -16.00 -8.95
N PHE A 108 11.13 -16.01 -7.95
CA PHE A 108 10.79 -15.75 -6.55
C PHE A 108 10.67 -14.27 -6.19
N TRP A 109 11.42 -13.39 -6.86
CA TRP A 109 11.41 -11.95 -6.58
C TRP A 109 11.64 -11.15 -7.87
N HIS A 110 11.07 -9.95 -7.92
CA HIS A 110 11.26 -9.04 -9.05
C HIS A 110 11.46 -7.60 -8.57
N PHE A 111 12.56 -6.99 -9.00
CA PHE A 111 12.81 -5.57 -8.79
C PHE A 111 13.36 -4.95 -10.07
N SER A 112 12.63 -3.98 -10.63
CA SER A 112 13.10 -3.18 -11.76
C SER A 112 12.70 -1.73 -11.52
N PHE A 113 13.68 -0.82 -11.65
CA PHE A 113 13.48 0.59 -11.38
C PHE A 113 13.82 1.42 -12.61
N GLY A 114 12.81 1.92 -13.30
CA GLY A 114 12.96 2.73 -14.50
C GLY A 114 12.34 4.12 -14.36
N ALA A 115 12.21 4.80 -15.50
CA ALA A 115 11.63 6.14 -15.56
C ALA A 115 10.15 6.19 -15.11
N ARG A 116 9.41 5.10 -15.33
CA ARG A 116 8.00 4.98 -14.96
C ARG A 116 7.84 4.88 -13.45
N GLU A 117 8.67 4.07 -12.81
CA GLU A 117 8.72 3.88 -11.36
C GLU A 117 9.15 5.17 -10.66
N TRP A 118 10.12 5.90 -11.21
CA TRP A 118 10.47 7.24 -10.71
C TRP A 118 9.31 8.24 -10.76
N ARG A 119 8.59 8.29 -11.90
CA ARG A 119 7.43 9.16 -12.04
C ARG A 119 6.33 8.78 -11.05
N TYR A 120 6.09 7.48 -10.86
CA TYR A 120 5.14 6.98 -9.88
C TYR A 120 5.55 7.32 -8.44
N ALA A 121 6.82 7.16 -8.09
CA ALA A 121 7.36 7.51 -6.77
C ALA A 121 7.17 9.00 -6.49
N ILE A 122 7.52 9.88 -7.44
CA ILE A 122 7.33 11.33 -7.33
C ILE A 122 5.84 11.66 -7.15
N ALA A 123 4.95 11.06 -7.96
CA ALA A 123 3.51 11.26 -7.83
C ALA A 123 3.00 10.82 -6.45
N SER A 124 3.45 9.67 -5.97
CA SER A 124 3.10 9.13 -4.64
C SER A 124 3.55 10.07 -3.53
N VAL A 125 4.79 10.57 -3.58
CA VAL A 125 5.33 11.53 -2.61
C VAL A 125 4.56 12.86 -2.64
N LEU A 126 4.14 13.34 -3.81
CA LEU A 126 3.32 14.55 -3.89
C LEU A 126 1.92 14.33 -3.30
N VAL A 127 1.28 13.21 -3.62
CA VAL A 127 -0.03 12.83 -3.04
C VAL A 127 0.09 12.70 -1.52
N ALA A 128 1.17 12.09 -1.05
CA ALA A 128 1.50 11.92 0.36
C ALA A 128 1.69 13.25 1.06
N ALA A 129 2.51 14.14 0.52
CA ALA A 129 2.77 15.46 1.09
C ALA A 129 1.48 16.27 1.22
N VAL A 130 0.63 16.25 0.19
CA VAL A 130 -0.68 16.94 0.27
C VAL A 130 -1.57 16.27 1.33
N SER A 131 -1.62 14.94 1.37
CA SER A 131 -2.40 14.20 2.37
C SER A 131 -1.90 14.47 3.79
N TRP A 132 -0.59 14.60 3.97
CA TRP A 132 0.06 14.95 5.22
C TRP A 132 -0.33 16.35 5.70
N ILE A 133 -0.48 17.34 4.81
CA ILE A 133 -0.96 18.67 5.20
C ILE A 133 -2.36 18.57 5.83
N PHE A 134 -3.26 17.77 5.26
CA PHE A 134 -4.56 17.50 5.86
C PHE A 134 -4.42 16.71 7.17
N PHE A 135 -3.58 15.68 7.19
CA PHE A 135 -3.37 14.83 8.36
C PHE A 135 -2.66 15.53 9.51
N LEU A 136 -1.85 16.57 9.30
CA LEU A 136 -1.28 17.36 10.38
C LEU A 136 -2.30 18.39 10.92
N ALA A 137 -3.21 18.85 10.07
CA ALA A 137 -4.24 19.82 10.45
C ALA A 137 -5.48 19.18 11.12
N LEU A 138 -5.72 17.87 10.92
CA LEU A 138 -6.89 17.15 11.46
C LEU A 138 -6.77 16.69 12.93
N PRO A 139 -5.63 16.19 13.45
CA PRO A 139 -5.47 15.73 14.83
C PRO A 139 -5.66 16.84 15.86
N GLY A 140 -5.26 18.07 15.53
CA GLY A 140 -5.58 19.25 16.35
C GLY A 140 -7.08 19.34 16.59
N GLY A 141 -7.88 19.38 15.52
CA GLY A 141 -9.33 19.48 15.60
C GLY A 141 -10.04 18.22 16.13
N LEU A 142 -9.50 17.01 15.86
CA LEU A 142 -10.08 15.75 16.34
C LEU A 142 -9.79 15.54 17.83
N SER A 143 -8.63 15.98 18.32
CA SER A 143 -8.29 15.95 19.75
C SER A 143 -9.11 16.95 20.56
N GLU A 144 -9.41 18.12 20.02
CA GLU A 144 -10.34 19.08 20.61
C GLU A 144 -11.80 18.59 20.56
N PHE A 145 -12.22 18.00 19.44
CA PHE A 145 -13.59 17.49 19.28
C PHE A 145 -13.91 16.24 20.11
N VAL A 146 -12.94 15.31 20.27
CA VAL A 146 -13.14 14.02 20.97
C VAL A 146 -12.65 14.06 22.42
N PHE A 147 -11.53 14.73 22.69
CA PHE A 147 -10.87 14.72 24.00
C PHE A 147 -10.94 16.08 24.73
N GLY A 148 -11.52 17.11 24.10
CA GLY A 148 -11.94 18.32 24.79
C GLY A 148 -10.85 19.15 25.46
N ASN A 149 -9.56 19.06 25.02
CA ASN A 149 -8.45 20.00 25.28
C ASN A 149 -7.07 19.31 25.12
N PHE A 150 -6.62 19.00 23.89
CA PHE A 150 -5.25 18.48 23.70
C PHE A 150 -4.39 19.29 22.72
N MET A 151 -4.95 20.24 21.96
CA MET A 151 -4.18 21.13 21.08
C MET A 151 -4.66 22.60 20.98
N PRO A 152 -5.10 23.26 22.09
CA PRO A 152 -5.52 24.67 22.04
C PRO A 152 -4.40 25.60 21.54
N ASP A 153 -3.14 25.23 21.71
CA ASP A 153 -1.99 26.09 21.40
C ASP A 153 -1.78 26.35 19.91
N ILE A 154 -2.14 25.42 19.01
CA ILE A 154 -1.97 25.63 17.55
C ILE A 154 -3.04 26.57 17.01
N TYR A 155 -4.31 26.38 17.39
CA TYR A 155 -5.40 27.23 16.95
C TYR A 155 -5.30 28.64 17.55
N ALA A 156 -4.90 28.75 18.83
CA ALA A 156 -4.61 30.03 19.47
C ALA A 156 -3.41 30.75 18.82
N LEU A 157 -2.33 30.02 18.48
CA LEU A 157 -1.18 30.57 17.75
C LEU A 157 -1.56 31.10 16.36
N LEU A 158 -2.48 30.42 15.67
CA LEU A 158 -3.00 30.82 14.37
C LEU A 158 -4.09 31.91 14.45
N GLY A 159 -4.48 32.34 15.66
CA GLY A 159 -5.50 33.36 15.89
C GLY A 159 -6.91 32.94 15.46
N ILE A 160 -7.19 31.64 15.49
CA ILE A 160 -8.48 31.09 15.11
C ILE A 160 -9.46 31.30 16.28
N PRO A 161 -10.65 31.90 16.06
CA PRO A 161 -11.61 32.14 17.13
C PRO A 161 -12.20 30.85 17.71
N GLU A 162 -12.40 30.85 19.02
CA GLU A 162 -13.05 29.76 19.76
C GLU A 162 -14.44 29.43 19.17
N GLY A 163 -14.66 28.16 18.83
CA GLY A 163 -15.85 27.64 18.16
C GLY A 163 -15.75 27.56 16.63
N MET A 164 -14.70 28.11 15.99
CA MET A 164 -14.46 27.92 14.55
C MET A 164 -13.66 26.65 14.22
N GLU A 165 -13.00 26.04 15.20
CA GLU A 165 -12.14 24.86 15.05
C GLU A 165 -12.93 23.69 14.48
N VAL A 166 -14.16 23.47 14.96
CA VAL A 166 -15.06 22.42 14.46
C VAL A 166 -15.38 22.62 12.97
N TRP A 167 -15.64 23.85 12.55
CA TRP A 167 -15.94 24.15 11.14
C TRP A 167 -14.71 23.99 10.24
N ILE A 168 -13.54 24.41 10.72
CA ILE A 168 -12.26 24.21 10.03
C ILE A 168 -11.96 22.72 9.92
N PHE A 169 -12.14 21.96 11.01
CA PHE A 169 -12.01 20.51 11.03
C PHE A 169 -12.93 19.84 10.00
N LEU A 170 -14.22 20.20 9.98
CA LEU A 170 -15.17 19.66 9.01
C LEU A 170 -14.79 20.04 7.58
N ALA A 171 -14.35 21.28 7.34
CA ALA A 171 -13.90 21.71 6.01
C ALA A 171 -12.66 20.94 5.55
N LEU A 172 -11.69 20.73 6.44
CA LEU A 172 -10.49 19.93 6.17
C LEU A 172 -10.83 18.47 5.93
N LEU A 173 -11.75 17.90 6.71
CA LEU A 173 -12.20 16.52 6.56
C LEU A 173 -12.91 16.33 5.21
N ILE A 174 -13.84 17.22 4.86
CA ILE A 174 -14.53 17.22 3.57
C ILE A 174 -13.52 17.41 2.43
N GLY A 175 -12.56 18.32 2.60
CA GLY A 175 -11.47 18.57 1.65
C GLY A 175 -10.61 17.33 1.44
N MET A 176 -10.24 16.63 2.52
CA MET A 176 -9.45 15.39 2.49
C MET A 176 -10.23 14.27 1.79
N VAL A 177 -11.50 14.09 2.12
CA VAL A 177 -12.37 13.09 1.47
C VAL A 177 -12.50 13.39 -0.03
N TRP A 178 -12.79 14.64 -0.37
CA TRP A 178 -12.91 15.08 -1.76
C TRP A 178 -11.60 14.82 -2.50
N LEU A 179 -10.47 15.22 -1.93
CA LEU A 179 -9.16 15.05 -2.53
C LEU A 179 -8.80 13.57 -2.69
N SER A 180 -9.07 12.72 -1.69
CA SER A 180 -8.79 11.28 -1.74
C SER A 180 -9.57 10.60 -2.88
N VAL A 181 -10.85 10.93 -3.02
CA VAL A 181 -11.69 10.45 -4.14
C VAL A 181 -11.15 10.94 -5.49
N LYS A 182 -10.69 12.19 -5.54
CA LYS A 182 -10.14 12.80 -6.75
C LYS A 182 -8.79 12.22 -7.16
N LEU A 183 -7.95 11.85 -6.19
CA LEU A 183 -6.60 11.32 -6.41
C LEU A 183 -6.55 9.80 -6.59
N ILE A 184 -7.62 9.07 -6.25
CA ILE A 184 -7.60 7.60 -6.38
C ILE A 184 -7.26 7.09 -7.79
N PRO A 185 -7.74 7.67 -8.92
CA PRO A 185 -7.38 7.19 -10.24
C PRO A 185 -6.04 7.77 -10.73
N TYR A 186 -5.46 8.75 -10.02
CA TYR A 186 -4.25 9.45 -10.46
C TYR A 186 -3.01 8.56 -10.41
N LEU A 187 -2.76 7.88 -9.29
CA LEU A 187 -1.58 6.99 -9.17
C LEU A 187 -1.61 5.82 -10.17
N PRO A 188 -2.73 5.11 -10.38
CA PRO A 188 -2.86 4.12 -11.44
C PRO A 188 -2.64 4.69 -12.84
N MET A 189 -3.11 5.91 -13.13
CA MET A 189 -2.84 6.57 -14.42
C MET A 189 -1.34 6.74 -14.65
N VAL A 190 -0.59 7.18 -13.63
CA VAL A 190 0.86 7.30 -13.71
C VAL A 190 1.51 5.94 -13.90
N ALA A 191 1.07 4.91 -13.16
CA ALA A 191 1.61 3.55 -13.25
C ALA A 191 1.36 2.89 -14.62
N ILE A 192 0.16 3.05 -15.17
CA ILE A 192 -0.28 2.35 -16.40
C ILE A 192 0.11 3.13 -17.65
N GLU A 193 -0.19 4.44 -17.69
CA GLU A 193 0.04 5.27 -18.88
C GLU A 193 1.40 5.99 -18.88
N ASN A 194 2.14 5.98 -17.76
CA ASN A 194 3.41 6.70 -17.61
C ASN A 194 3.30 8.22 -17.84
N ARG A 195 2.17 8.83 -17.43
CA ARG A 195 1.87 10.26 -17.63
C ARG A 195 1.70 10.97 -16.28
N LEU A 196 2.45 12.05 -16.07
CA LEU A 196 2.30 12.95 -14.92
C LEU A 196 1.41 14.14 -15.29
N ASP A 197 0.10 13.92 -15.35
CA ASP A 197 -0.90 14.96 -15.65
C ASP A 197 -1.96 15.02 -14.54
N ILE A 198 -1.73 15.90 -13.56
CA ILE A 198 -2.63 16.05 -12.41
C ILE A 198 -4.02 16.51 -12.87
N GLY A 199 -4.09 17.45 -13.81
CA GLY A 199 -5.36 17.99 -14.31
C GLY A 199 -6.23 16.91 -14.93
N ARG A 200 -5.64 16.06 -15.77
CA ARG A 200 -6.33 14.89 -16.34
C ARG A 200 -6.71 13.88 -15.27
N GLY A 201 -5.84 13.57 -14.31
CA GLY A 201 -6.12 12.64 -13.22
C GLY A 201 -7.33 13.07 -12.37
N LEU A 202 -7.36 14.33 -11.93
CA LEU A 202 -8.50 14.93 -11.22
C LEU A 202 -9.77 14.97 -12.09
N GLY A 203 -9.58 15.06 -13.41
CA GLY A 203 -10.57 14.96 -14.47
C GLY A 203 -11.35 13.64 -14.48
N LEU A 204 -10.67 12.52 -14.21
CA LEU A 204 -11.20 11.15 -14.39
C LEU A 204 -12.36 10.84 -13.43
N SER A 205 -12.33 11.40 -12.23
CA SER A 205 -13.37 11.20 -11.22
C SER A 205 -14.65 12.03 -11.49
N PHE A 206 -14.65 12.97 -12.44
CA PHE A 206 -15.85 13.78 -12.73
C PHE A 206 -16.98 12.93 -13.34
N GLY A 207 -18.12 12.93 -12.64
CA GLY A 207 -19.30 12.14 -12.98
C GLY A 207 -19.36 10.76 -12.31
N ASN A 208 -18.27 10.31 -11.68
CA ASN A 208 -18.21 9.06 -10.90
C ASN A 208 -17.87 9.28 -9.42
N PHE A 209 -17.78 10.54 -8.96
CA PHE A 209 -17.39 10.90 -7.60
C PHE A 209 -18.10 10.06 -6.52
N TRP A 210 -19.44 10.04 -6.53
CA TRP A 210 -20.22 9.30 -5.53
C TRP A 210 -20.03 7.79 -5.59
N ASN A 211 -19.80 7.23 -6.79
CA ASN A 211 -19.55 5.80 -6.93
C ASN A 211 -18.17 5.43 -6.38
N ILE A 212 -17.15 6.25 -6.63
CA ILE A 212 -15.80 6.06 -6.10
C ILE A 212 -15.81 6.24 -4.58
N PHE A 213 -16.45 7.31 -4.08
CA PHE A 213 -16.60 7.57 -2.66
C PHE A 213 -17.33 6.42 -1.95
N GLY A 214 -18.44 5.95 -2.51
CA GLY A 214 -19.15 4.79 -1.99
C GLY A 214 -18.30 3.52 -2.00
N ALA A 215 -17.49 3.30 -3.04
CA ALA A 215 -16.57 2.16 -3.11
C ALA A 215 -15.50 2.25 -2.01
N LEU A 216 -14.92 3.42 -1.79
CA LEU A 216 -13.95 3.67 -0.72
C LEU A 216 -14.53 3.45 0.67
N ILE A 217 -15.74 3.93 0.94
CA ILE A 217 -16.42 3.71 2.22
C ILE A 217 -16.69 2.23 2.44
N LEU A 218 -17.30 1.55 1.45
CA LEU A 218 -17.62 0.13 1.57
C LEU A 218 -16.35 -0.70 1.76
N PHE A 219 -15.32 -0.41 0.98
CA PHE A 219 -14.00 -1.04 1.11
C PHE A 219 -13.40 -0.82 2.50
N GLY A 220 -13.44 0.41 3.03
CA GLY A 220 -12.99 0.75 4.37
C GLY A 220 -13.76 0.01 5.47
N ILE A 221 -15.09 -0.05 5.38
CA ILE A 221 -15.93 -0.80 6.33
C ILE A 221 -15.58 -2.28 6.31
N ILE A 222 -15.41 -2.88 5.13
CA ILE A 222 -15.02 -4.29 5.01
C ILE A 222 -13.64 -4.52 5.60
N LEU A 223 -12.66 -3.67 5.31
CA LEU A 223 -11.31 -3.77 5.90
C LEU A 223 -11.35 -3.64 7.42
N ILE A 224 -12.11 -2.69 7.98
CA ILE A 224 -12.29 -2.57 9.44
C ILE A 224 -12.91 -3.85 10.01
N GLY A 225 -13.94 -4.40 9.36
CA GLY A 225 -14.55 -5.67 9.78
C GLY A 225 -13.56 -6.84 9.77
N LEU A 226 -12.76 -6.96 8.71
CA LEU A 226 -11.71 -7.99 8.60
C LEU A 226 -10.61 -7.79 9.65
N TYR A 227 -10.22 -6.55 9.91
CA TYR A 227 -9.23 -6.22 10.95
C TYR A 227 -9.73 -6.62 12.34
N ILE A 228 -10.98 -6.26 12.68
CA ILE A 228 -11.60 -6.66 13.95
C ILE A 228 -11.68 -8.17 14.07
N ALA A 229 -12.11 -8.87 13.01
CA ALA A 229 -12.17 -10.33 13.01
C ALA A 229 -10.78 -10.96 13.22
N LEU A 230 -9.74 -10.44 12.55
CA LEU A 230 -8.36 -10.89 12.74
C LEU A 230 -7.89 -10.66 14.17
N MET A 231 -8.15 -9.49 14.76
CA MET A 231 -7.77 -9.19 16.14
C MET A 231 -8.48 -10.06 17.16
N ILE A 232 -9.75 -10.41 16.92
CA ILE A 232 -10.47 -11.38 17.73
C ILE A 232 -9.81 -12.77 17.63
N ILE A 233 -9.45 -13.23 16.43
CA ILE A 233 -8.77 -14.51 16.23
C ILE A 233 -7.43 -14.53 16.95
N VAL A 234 -6.61 -13.47 16.80
CA VAL A 234 -5.33 -13.32 17.49
C VAL A 234 -5.54 -13.36 19.00
N ALA A 235 -6.50 -12.61 19.54
CA ALA A 235 -6.80 -12.61 20.97
C ALA A 235 -7.19 -14.01 21.49
N ILE A 236 -8.01 -14.75 20.74
CA ILE A 236 -8.37 -16.14 21.09
C ILE A 236 -7.14 -17.04 21.11
N VAL A 237 -6.26 -16.96 20.10
CA VAL A 237 -5.02 -17.76 20.05
C VAL A 237 -4.11 -17.44 21.24
N ILE A 238 -3.98 -16.17 21.60
CA ILE A 238 -3.19 -15.74 22.78
C ILE A 238 -3.79 -16.30 24.07
N MET A 239 -5.10 -16.21 24.25
CA MET A 239 -5.76 -16.78 25.44
C MET A 239 -5.57 -18.29 25.54
N ILE A 240 -5.69 -19.02 24.43
CA ILE A 240 -5.48 -20.47 24.39
C ILE A 240 -4.03 -20.82 24.72
N ALA A 241 -3.07 -20.12 24.11
CA ALA A 241 -1.65 -20.33 24.36
C ALA A 241 -1.28 -20.07 25.83
N ALA A 242 -1.79 -18.97 26.42
CA ALA A 242 -1.60 -18.64 27.82
C ALA A 242 -2.23 -19.69 28.75
N PHE A 243 -3.45 -20.14 28.45
CA PHE A 243 -4.13 -21.17 29.24
C PHE A 243 -3.38 -22.51 29.22
N ILE A 244 -2.91 -22.94 28.05
CA ILE A 244 -2.09 -24.16 27.91
C ILE A 244 -0.77 -23.99 28.67
N GLY A 245 -0.11 -22.83 28.55
CA GLY A 245 1.13 -22.52 29.28
C GLY A 245 0.97 -22.66 30.80
N ILE A 246 -0.10 -22.09 31.36
CA ILE A 246 -0.40 -22.19 32.80
C ILE A 246 -0.68 -23.64 33.20
N MET A 247 -1.41 -24.40 32.38
CA MET A 247 -1.72 -25.81 32.66
C MET A 247 -0.49 -26.71 32.62
N VAL A 248 0.48 -26.42 31.75
CA VAL A 248 1.70 -27.24 31.56
C VAL A 248 2.77 -26.90 32.60
N ALA A 249 2.91 -25.63 32.98
CA ALA A 249 3.99 -25.17 33.86
C ALA A 249 3.73 -25.39 35.37
N GLY A 250 2.50 -25.71 35.76
CA GLY A 250 2.13 -25.78 37.18
C GLY A 250 2.16 -24.40 37.87
N ILE A 251 1.84 -24.36 39.16
CA ILE A 251 1.65 -23.11 39.91
C ILE A 251 2.99 -22.36 40.14
N GLU A 252 4.10 -23.08 40.33
CA GLU A 252 5.41 -22.49 40.66
C GLU A 252 6.12 -21.79 39.48
N ASP A 253 5.92 -22.25 38.24
CA ASP A 253 6.52 -21.66 37.01
C ASP A 253 5.51 -20.83 36.20
N SER A 254 4.34 -20.54 36.79
CA SER A 254 3.23 -19.84 36.13
C SER A 254 3.57 -18.43 35.62
N THR A 255 4.54 -17.76 36.24
CA THR A 255 5.00 -16.43 35.81
C THR A 255 5.82 -16.52 34.52
N HIS A 256 6.75 -17.48 34.43
CA HIS A 256 7.55 -17.68 33.23
C HIS A 256 6.70 -18.19 32.05
N ALA A 257 5.73 -19.06 32.33
CA ALA A 257 4.76 -19.51 31.33
C ALA A 257 3.87 -18.37 30.81
N ALA A 258 3.47 -17.44 31.68
CA ALA A 258 2.73 -16.24 31.29
C ALA A 258 3.59 -15.28 30.44
N GLU A 259 4.88 -15.10 30.78
CA GLU A 259 5.84 -14.31 29.99
C GLU A 259 6.04 -14.90 28.58
N VAL A 260 6.29 -16.20 28.48
CA VAL A 260 6.46 -16.90 27.20
C VAL A 260 5.17 -16.84 26.37
N GLY A 261 4.01 -17.09 26.98
CA GLY A 261 2.71 -16.97 26.32
C GLY A 261 2.45 -15.55 25.80
N THR A 262 2.84 -14.53 26.57
CA THR A 262 2.73 -13.13 26.18
C THR A 262 3.68 -12.80 25.01
N MET A 263 4.94 -13.25 25.05
CA MET A 263 5.91 -13.07 23.96
C MET A 263 5.44 -13.73 22.65
N ILE A 264 4.95 -14.97 22.71
CA ILE A 264 4.37 -15.67 21.56
C ILE A 264 3.17 -14.88 21.04
N GLY A 265 2.31 -14.39 21.93
CA GLY A 265 1.16 -13.59 21.55
C GLY A 265 1.52 -12.28 20.86
N PHE A 266 2.53 -11.57 21.36
CA PHE A 266 3.07 -10.38 20.71
C PHE A 266 3.65 -10.72 19.33
N ALA A 267 4.42 -11.81 19.20
CA ALA A 267 4.97 -12.22 17.91
C ALA A 267 3.87 -12.55 16.88
N ILE A 268 2.85 -13.31 17.28
CA ILE A 268 1.71 -13.65 16.41
C ILE A 268 0.93 -12.38 16.03
N GLY A 269 0.62 -11.54 17.01
CA GLY A 269 -0.10 -10.28 16.78
C GLY A 269 0.67 -9.33 15.86
N PHE A 270 1.99 -9.26 16.01
CA PHE A 270 2.87 -8.49 15.14
C PHE A 270 2.83 -9.02 13.71
N VAL A 271 3.02 -10.33 13.50
CA VAL A 271 2.98 -10.94 12.16
C VAL A 271 1.60 -10.78 11.51
N ALA A 272 0.52 -11.02 12.25
CA ALA A 272 -0.85 -10.82 11.77
C ALA A 272 -1.13 -9.35 11.43
N GLY A 273 -0.72 -8.41 12.28
CA GLY A 273 -0.89 -6.98 12.06
C GLY A 273 -0.14 -6.47 10.84
N TYR A 274 1.13 -6.87 10.67
CA TYR A 274 1.92 -6.53 9.49
C TYR A 274 1.37 -7.20 8.22
N GLY A 275 1.00 -8.48 8.30
CA GLY A 275 0.38 -9.20 7.18
C GLY A 275 -0.91 -8.53 6.71
N PHE A 276 -1.77 -8.13 7.65
CA PHE A 276 -3.01 -7.41 7.34
C PHE A 276 -2.75 -6.00 6.79
N SER A 277 -1.74 -5.29 7.31
CA SER A 277 -1.35 -3.98 6.78
C SER A 277 -0.85 -4.09 5.34
N ALA A 278 -0.04 -5.10 5.03
CA ALA A 278 0.41 -5.39 3.68
C ALA A 278 -0.76 -5.78 2.75
N PHE A 279 -1.68 -6.62 3.23
CA PHE A 279 -2.90 -7.00 2.50
C PHE A 279 -3.79 -5.79 2.20
N SER A 280 -4.08 -4.95 3.20
CA SER A 280 -4.95 -3.77 3.05
C SER A 280 -4.33 -2.71 2.14
N ALA A 281 -3.02 -2.45 2.24
CA ALA A 281 -2.30 -1.57 1.33
C ALA A 281 -2.38 -2.09 -0.12
N SER A 282 -2.13 -3.38 -0.32
CA SER A 282 -2.21 -4.02 -1.64
C SER A 282 -3.63 -3.95 -2.21
N ALA A 283 -4.64 -4.25 -1.41
CA ALA A 283 -6.04 -4.16 -1.81
C ALA A 283 -6.46 -2.73 -2.17
N THR A 284 -5.88 -1.73 -1.51
CA THR A 284 -6.09 -0.31 -1.86
C THR A 284 -5.50 0.02 -3.23
N PHE A 285 -4.30 -0.49 -3.55
CA PHE A 285 -3.71 -0.34 -4.88
C PHE A 285 -4.53 -1.04 -5.96
N VAL A 286 -5.02 -2.26 -5.68
CA VAL A 286 -5.91 -2.99 -6.59
C VAL A 286 -7.20 -2.21 -6.82
N LEU A 287 -7.85 -1.71 -5.76
CA LEU A 287 -9.05 -0.88 -5.86
C LEU A 287 -8.81 0.35 -6.74
N ALA A 288 -7.70 1.06 -6.51
CA ALA A 288 -7.35 2.24 -7.29
C ALA A 288 -7.19 1.89 -8.78
N ALA A 289 -6.48 0.79 -9.10
CA ALA A 289 -6.31 0.31 -10.47
C ALA A 289 -7.65 -0.07 -11.12
N LEU A 290 -8.54 -0.77 -10.41
CA LEU A 290 -9.87 -1.12 -10.91
C LEU A 290 -10.75 0.11 -11.15
N VAL A 291 -10.72 1.09 -10.25
CA VAL A 291 -11.43 2.38 -10.44
C VAL A 291 -10.93 3.07 -11.70
N TYR A 292 -9.61 3.12 -11.89
CA TYR A 292 -9.00 3.73 -13.07
C TYR A 292 -9.42 3.01 -14.36
N LEU A 293 -9.28 1.69 -14.40
CA LEU A 293 -9.62 0.88 -15.56
C LEU A 293 -11.11 0.95 -15.88
N GLY A 294 -11.99 0.89 -14.88
CA GLY A 294 -13.44 1.03 -15.08
C GLY A 294 -13.85 2.39 -15.66
N ILE A 295 -13.02 3.44 -15.52
CA ILE A 295 -13.25 4.76 -16.12
C ILE A 295 -12.66 4.84 -17.54
N VAL A 296 -11.43 4.37 -17.74
CA VAL A 296 -10.64 4.62 -18.97
C VAL A 296 -10.71 3.48 -19.98
N ARG A 297 -10.83 2.24 -19.51
CA ARG A 297 -10.93 1.01 -20.32
C ARG A 297 -12.18 0.24 -19.89
N PRO A 298 -13.38 0.66 -20.32
CA PRO A 298 -14.62 -0.04 -19.98
C PRO A 298 -14.69 -1.40 -20.68
N THR A 299 -13.97 -2.37 -20.15
CA THR A 299 -14.19 -3.79 -20.37
C THR A 299 -15.25 -4.26 -19.38
N THR A 300 -15.93 -5.35 -19.69
CA THR A 300 -16.75 -6.04 -18.69
C THR A 300 -15.85 -6.38 -17.51
N GLU A 301 -16.29 -6.03 -16.29
CA GLU A 301 -15.55 -6.32 -15.06
C GLU A 301 -15.22 -7.82 -14.96
N GLN A 302 -16.11 -8.65 -15.50
CA GLN A 302 -15.91 -10.09 -15.68
C GLN A 302 -14.69 -10.40 -16.56
N ASP A 303 -14.49 -9.72 -17.70
CA ASP A 303 -13.30 -9.94 -18.54
C ASP A 303 -11.98 -9.58 -17.83
N LEU A 304 -12.00 -8.61 -16.90
CA LEU A 304 -10.82 -8.29 -16.11
C LEU A 304 -10.55 -9.36 -15.04
N ILE A 305 -11.62 -9.87 -14.41
CA ILE A 305 -11.53 -10.96 -13.44
C ILE A 305 -11.09 -12.24 -14.13
N ASP A 306 -11.73 -12.62 -15.24
CA ASP A 306 -11.45 -13.82 -16.02
C ASP A 306 -10.01 -13.79 -16.55
N LYS A 307 -9.52 -12.66 -17.08
CA LYS A 307 -8.10 -12.53 -17.48
C LYS A 307 -7.11 -12.73 -16.32
N LEU A 308 -7.49 -12.33 -15.12
CA LEU A 308 -6.64 -12.49 -13.93
C LEU A 308 -6.77 -13.88 -13.30
N ASP A 309 -7.92 -14.55 -13.44
CA ASP A 309 -8.16 -15.93 -13.01
C ASP A 309 -7.51 -16.94 -13.96
N ASP A 310 -7.48 -16.66 -15.27
CA ASP A 310 -6.91 -17.53 -16.31
C ASP A 310 -5.39 -17.46 -16.41
N THR A 311 -4.71 -16.56 -15.68
CA THR A 311 -3.24 -16.54 -15.64
C THR A 311 -2.77 -17.54 -14.57
N PRO A 312 -2.36 -18.77 -14.93
CA PRO A 312 -1.98 -19.75 -13.93
C PRO A 312 -0.68 -19.24 -13.30
N ILE A 313 -0.70 -18.94 -11.99
CA ILE A 313 0.53 -18.94 -11.21
C ILE A 313 0.83 -20.42 -10.95
N ASN A 314 1.10 -21.21 -12.00
CA ASN A 314 1.59 -22.56 -11.80
C ASN A 314 3.09 -22.43 -11.50
N PRO A 315 3.54 -22.65 -10.26
CA PRO A 315 4.96 -22.61 -9.94
C PRO A 315 5.76 -23.71 -10.65
N GLU A 316 5.10 -24.63 -11.34
CA GLU A 316 5.73 -25.73 -12.08
C GLU A 316 6.18 -25.36 -13.51
N ASP A 317 5.78 -24.20 -14.04
CA ASP A 317 6.31 -23.69 -15.30
C ASP A 317 7.62 -22.91 -15.07
N GLU A 318 8.53 -23.48 -14.27
CA GLU A 318 9.93 -23.07 -14.32
C GLU A 318 10.46 -23.41 -15.73
N PRO A 319 11.09 -22.46 -16.44
CA PRO A 319 11.72 -22.78 -17.71
C PRO A 319 12.74 -23.88 -17.45
N ASP A 320 12.55 -25.02 -18.11
CA ASP A 320 13.48 -26.14 -18.08
C ASP A 320 14.90 -25.59 -18.24
N PRO A 321 15.75 -25.64 -17.19
CA PRO A 321 17.11 -25.10 -17.28
C PRO A 321 17.95 -25.86 -18.31
N ASP A 322 17.47 -27.03 -18.77
CA ASP A 322 18.08 -27.84 -19.82
C ASP A 322 17.40 -27.66 -21.19
N GLY A 323 16.57 -26.62 -21.36
CA GLY A 323 15.92 -26.21 -22.60
C GLY A 323 16.93 -25.83 -23.69
N GLN A 324 17.57 -26.84 -24.26
CA GLN A 324 18.44 -26.76 -25.41
C GLN A 324 17.72 -26.02 -26.53
N ASP A 325 18.34 -24.90 -26.85
CA ASP A 325 18.12 -24.04 -27.99
C ASP A 325 18.13 -24.85 -29.30
N SER A 326 16.98 -25.45 -29.64
CA SER A 326 16.73 -25.98 -30.98
C SER A 326 16.40 -24.83 -31.92
N THR A 327 17.40 -23.99 -32.16
CA THR A 327 17.48 -23.09 -33.29
C THR A 327 17.30 -23.89 -34.57
N LYS A 328 16.05 -23.98 -35.05
CA LYS A 328 15.75 -24.24 -36.45
C LYS A 328 16.40 -23.12 -37.27
N LYS A 329 17.57 -23.46 -37.79
CA LYS A 329 18.30 -22.81 -38.88
C LYS A 329 17.32 -22.45 -40.01
N PRO A 330 17.11 -21.16 -40.35
CA PRO A 330 16.44 -20.82 -41.60
C PRO A 330 17.40 -21.14 -42.74
N GLU A 331 16.97 -22.01 -43.64
CA GLU A 331 17.63 -22.31 -44.89
C GLU A 331 17.80 -21.01 -45.70
N SER A 332 19.01 -20.79 -46.19
CA SER A 332 19.32 -19.73 -47.13
C SER A 332 18.74 -20.08 -48.50
N GLU A 333 17.58 -19.54 -48.84
CA GLU A 333 17.14 -19.48 -50.24
C GLU A 333 17.66 -18.18 -50.87
N ALA A 334 18.80 -18.31 -51.55
CA ALA A 334 19.31 -17.35 -52.50
C ALA A 334 18.39 -17.35 -53.74
N GLY A 335 17.36 -16.51 -53.71
CA GLY A 335 16.43 -16.28 -54.82
C GLY A 335 16.61 -14.91 -55.47
N GLN A 336 17.43 -14.88 -56.51
CA GLN A 336 17.41 -13.96 -57.67
C GLN A 336 16.54 -12.68 -57.60
N VAL A 337 17.19 -11.51 -57.65
CA VAL A 337 16.63 -10.35 -58.37
C VAL A 337 17.67 -9.83 -59.35
N LYS A 338 17.38 -10.06 -60.63
CA LYS A 338 18.07 -9.49 -61.79
C LYS A 338 17.92 -7.97 -61.79
N ALA A 339 19.03 -7.26 -61.87
CA ALA A 339 19.07 -5.89 -62.34
C ALA A 339 18.96 -5.91 -63.87
N ASN A 340 17.94 -5.25 -64.41
CA ASN A 340 17.84 -4.88 -65.82
C ASN A 340 17.43 -3.39 -65.85
N ASP A 341 18.28 -2.56 -66.47
CA ASP A 341 18.00 -1.54 -67.50
C ASP A 341 16.82 -0.55 -67.28
N ALA A 342 16.88 0.76 -67.54
CA ALA A 342 17.79 1.62 -68.28
C ALA A 342 17.50 3.12 -68.00
N ALA A 343 18.56 3.92 -67.98
CA ALA A 343 18.84 5.19 -68.69
C ALA A 343 17.83 6.39 -68.78
N PRO A 344 18.34 7.62 -69.06
CA PRO A 344 17.72 8.91 -68.77
C PRO A 344 17.03 9.57 -69.97
N GLN A 345 16.18 10.58 -69.70
CA GLN A 345 16.01 11.78 -70.51
C GLN A 345 15.85 13.01 -69.62
#